data_AF-A0A4R4EV51-F1
#
_entry.id   AF-A0A4R4EV51-F1
#
_cell.length_a   1.000
_cell.length_b   1.000
_cell.length_c   1.000
_cell.angle_alpha   90.00
_cell.angle_beta   90.00
_cell.angle_gamma   90.00
#
_symmetry.space_group_name_H-M   'P 1'
#
loop_
_entity.id
_entity.type
_entity.pdbx_description
1 polymer ?
#
loop_
_entity_poly.entity_id
_entity_poly.type
_entity_poly.pdbx_seq_one_letter_code
_entity_poly.pdbx_strand_id
1 'polypeptide(L)'
;MKPGAASATALLVATSLVRQGPTHGLPSVAVEVARRVVEAARGSWAGLARHRPGRWLLALAERVILPGLAAHHCARKAWIWTRLRRRAVADGVVVWAGVGFDGLGRALLRHVPRVTVVETDHPDTLRLRRAWLGDDGVTLQAVALPHGIDTLAAACTGRPATLVCEGVLMYLARRDVVDMLRRLVALPAPPRLIFSALDTRETGGAGLRGHGTMARRWLDRHGEPFRWRARPASVQRCLARTGYRVTAQWDGCGFGEYVIEAEHAGPPMPAAITGLPAPKPARVASVPRPQA
;
A
#
# COMPACT_ATOMS: atom_id res chain seq x y z
N MET A 1 9.24 2.72 11.07
CA MET A 1 10.04 1.47 10.94
C MET A 1 11.34 1.62 11.73
N LYS A 2 11.79 0.57 12.44
CA LYS A 2 13.09 0.57 13.11
C LYS A 2 14.21 0.34 12.07
N PRO A 3 15.35 1.04 12.14
CA PRO A 3 16.46 0.82 11.22
C PRO A 3 16.88 -0.66 11.18
N GLY A 4 17.08 -1.19 9.97
CA GLY A 4 17.55 -2.56 9.77
C GLY A 4 16.57 -3.70 10.11
N ALA A 5 15.33 -3.40 10.50
CA ALA A 5 14.30 -4.40 10.75
C ALA A 5 13.25 -4.44 9.63
N ALA A 6 12.74 -5.64 9.33
CA ALA A 6 11.59 -5.81 8.43
C ALA A 6 10.33 -5.20 9.05
N SER A 7 9.44 -4.65 8.19
CA SER A 7 8.11 -4.23 8.61
C SER A 7 7.35 -5.41 9.22
N ALA A 8 6.82 -5.20 10.43
CA ALA A 8 6.07 -6.22 11.14
C ALA A 8 4.76 -6.54 10.40
N THR A 9 4.11 -5.52 9.84
CA THR A 9 2.93 -5.70 8.98
C THR A 9 3.26 -6.48 7.71
N ALA A 10 4.39 -6.20 7.05
CA ALA A 10 4.79 -6.94 5.84
C ALA A 10 5.02 -8.44 6.11
N LEU A 11 5.63 -8.79 7.26
CA LEU A 11 5.81 -10.18 7.69
C LEU A 11 4.49 -10.87 8.05
N LEU A 12 3.55 -10.14 8.67
CA LEU A 12 2.21 -10.64 8.96
C LEU A 12 1.46 -10.97 7.67
N VAL A 13 1.50 -10.07 6.68
CA VAL A 13 0.91 -10.29 5.35
C VAL A 13 1.55 -11.50 4.66
N ALA A 14 2.89 -11.61 4.66
CA ALA A 14 3.58 -12.78 4.10
C ALA A 14 3.12 -14.09 4.76
N THR A 15 2.95 -14.09 6.09
CA THR A 15 2.44 -15.24 6.83
C THR A 15 1.01 -15.61 6.42
N SER A 16 0.13 -14.63 6.19
CA SER A 16 -1.22 -14.86 5.66
C SER A 16 -1.18 -15.54 4.29
N LEU A 17 -0.29 -15.08 3.41
CA LEU A 17 -0.13 -15.62 2.06
C LEU A 17 0.35 -17.07 2.05
N VAL A 18 1.32 -17.41 2.90
CA VAL A 18 1.80 -18.80 3.05
C VAL A 18 0.67 -19.73 3.51
N ARG A 19 -0.23 -19.22 4.36
CA ARG A 19 -1.31 -20.02 4.97
C ARG A 19 -2.52 -20.19 4.04
N GLN A 20 -2.92 -19.13 3.33
CA GLN A 20 -4.20 -19.10 2.60
C GLN A 20 -4.10 -18.59 1.15
N GLY A 21 -2.92 -18.23 0.67
CA GLY A 21 -2.75 -17.69 -0.68
C GLY A 21 -3.28 -18.61 -1.79
N PRO A 22 -2.93 -19.91 -1.80
CA PRO A 22 -3.41 -20.84 -2.82
C PRO A 22 -4.94 -20.96 -2.87
N THR A 23 -5.62 -20.98 -1.72
CA THR A 23 -7.08 -21.11 -1.65
C THR A 23 -7.81 -19.85 -2.12
N HIS A 24 -7.12 -18.70 -2.19
CA HIS A 24 -7.65 -17.44 -2.70
C HIS A 24 -7.17 -17.14 -4.13
N GLY A 25 -6.59 -18.12 -4.83
CA GLY A 25 -6.19 -17.97 -6.23
C GLY A 25 -4.98 -17.05 -6.45
N LEU A 26 -4.12 -16.88 -5.44
CA LEU A 26 -2.86 -16.18 -5.61
C LEU A 26 -1.88 -17.00 -6.45
N PRO A 27 -1.07 -16.35 -7.29
CA PRO A 27 -0.09 -17.05 -8.12
C PRO A 27 0.94 -17.75 -7.22
N SER A 28 1.33 -18.97 -7.58
CA SER A 28 2.28 -19.78 -6.83
C SER A 28 3.60 -19.07 -6.56
N VAL A 29 4.04 -18.22 -7.50
CA VAL A 29 5.23 -17.36 -7.40
C VAL A 29 5.14 -16.39 -6.23
N ALA A 30 4.00 -15.75 -6.03
CA ALA A 30 3.82 -14.81 -4.93
C ALA A 30 3.79 -15.54 -3.57
N VAL A 31 3.19 -16.73 -3.54
CA VAL A 31 3.18 -17.59 -2.34
C VAL A 31 4.59 -18.10 -2.01
N GLU A 32 5.39 -18.45 -3.03
CA GLU A 32 6.80 -18.85 -2.87
C GLU A 32 7.67 -17.72 -2.34
N VAL A 33 7.52 -16.50 -2.86
CA VAL A 33 8.19 -15.32 -2.31
C VAL A 33 7.84 -15.13 -0.83
N ALA A 34 6.55 -15.20 -0.48
CA ALA A 34 6.11 -15.08 0.91
C ALA A 34 6.69 -16.19 1.80
N ARG A 35 6.81 -17.43 1.30
CA ARG A 35 7.42 -18.56 2.00
C ARG A 35 8.89 -18.29 2.32
N ARG A 36 9.68 -17.89 1.32
CA ARG A 36 11.11 -17.56 1.50
C ARG A 36 11.31 -16.44 2.53
N VAL A 37 10.46 -15.43 2.50
CA VAL A 37 10.50 -14.32 3.48
C VAL A 37 10.24 -14.82 4.90
N VAL A 38 9.22 -15.66 5.10
CA VAL A 38 8.91 -16.26 6.42
C VAL A 38 10.05 -17.18 6.90
N GLU A 39 10.68 -17.92 5.99
CA GLU A 39 11.84 -18.77 6.29
C GLU A 39 13.09 -17.95 6.64
N ALA A 40 13.33 -16.84 5.94
CA ALA A 40 14.48 -15.98 6.16
C ALA A 40 14.33 -15.07 7.39
N ALA A 41 13.11 -14.63 7.72
CA ALA A 41 12.85 -13.74 8.83
C ALA A 41 13.18 -14.41 10.18
N ARG A 42 14.24 -13.95 10.84
CA ARG A 42 14.65 -14.41 12.19
C ARG A 42 13.75 -13.76 13.25
N GLY A 43 13.16 -14.55 14.14
CA GLY A 43 12.30 -14.08 15.23
C GLY A 43 11.17 -15.07 15.58
N SER A 44 10.57 -14.94 16.76
CA SER A 44 9.64 -15.95 17.31
C SER A 44 8.38 -16.15 16.44
N TRP A 45 7.77 -15.09 15.90
CA TRP A 45 6.48 -15.21 15.19
C TRP A 45 6.64 -15.74 13.76
N ALA A 46 7.66 -15.26 13.02
CA ALA A 46 8.03 -15.82 11.72
C ALA A 46 8.55 -17.26 11.86
N GLY A 47 9.29 -17.56 12.94
CA GLY A 47 9.72 -18.91 13.29
C GLY A 47 8.57 -19.88 13.49
N LEU A 48 7.50 -19.48 14.19
CA LEU A 48 6.28 -20.28 14.32
C LEU A 48 5.63 -20.59 12.95
N ALA A 49 5.62 -19.62 12.02
CA ALA A 49 5.02 -19.81 10.71
C ALA A 49 5.77 -20.81 9.80
N ARG A 50 7.04 -21.14 10.10
CA ARG A 50 7.86 -22.10 9.33
C ARG A 50 7.33 -23.53 9.41
N HIS A 51 6.81 -23.92 10.57
CA HIS A 51 6.40 -25.30 10.83
C HIS A 51 4.87 -25.47 10.81
N ARG A 52 4.37 -26.62 10.36
CA ARG A 52 2.92 -26.94 10.33
C ARG A 52 2.21 -26.69 11.69
N PRO A 53 2.73 -27.16 12.84
CA PRO A 53 2.08 -26.92 14.13
C PRO A 53 2.06 -25.44 14.52
N GLY A 54 3.13 -24.68 14.24
CA GLY A 54 3.14 -23.25 14.53
C GLY A 54 2.18 -22.46 13.64
N ARG A 55 2.00 -22.86 12.36
CA ARG A 55 0.93 -22.31 11.51
C ARG A 55 -0.47 -22.58 12.06
N TRP A 56 -0.69 -23.75 12.65
CA TRP A 56 -1.96 -24.08 13.30
C TRP A 56 -2.19 -23.20 14.55
N LEU A 57 -1.16 -23.01 15.38
CA LEU A 57 -1.26 -22.13 16.56
C LEU A 57 -1.53 -20.68 16.17
N LEU A 58 -0.87 -20.18 15.12
CA LEU A 58 -1.15 -18.85 14.56
C LEU A 58 -2.58 -18.75 14.00
N ALA A 59 -3.11 -19.83 13.42
CA ALA A 59 -4.50 -19.87 12.96
C ALA A 59 -5.50 -19.84 14.12
N LEU A 60 -5.18 -20.53 15.23
CA LEU A 60 -5.98 -20.47 16.43
C LEU A 60 -5.94 -19.07 17.06
N ALA A 61 -4.75 -18.47 17.16
CA ALA A 61 -4.58 -17.09 17.63
C ALA A 61 -5.34 -16.08 16.77
N GLU A 62 -5.27 -16.21 15.44
CA GLU A 62 -6.05 -15.39 14.51
C GLU A 62 -7.55 -15.53 14.77
N ARG A 63 -8.07 -16.76 14.90
CA ARG A 63 -9.50 -17.01 15.15
C ARG A 63 -10.03 -16.31 16.41
N VAL A 64 -9.17 -16.14 17.41
CA VAL A 64 -9.53 -15.52 18.69
C VAL A 64 -9.30 -14.00 18.66
N ILE A 65 -8.21 -13.55 18.05
CA ILE A 65 -7.78 -12.14 18.13
C ILE A 65 -8.38 -11.33 16.97
N LEU A 66 -8.31 -11.83 15.74
CA LEU A 66 -8.66 -11.13 14.49
C LEU A 66 -9.14 -12.14 13.43
N PRO A 67 -10.35 -12.72 13.59
CA PRO A 67 -10.83 -13.79 12.73
C PRO A 67 -10.92 -13.31 11.28
N GLY A 68 -10.26 -14.04 10.37
CA GLY A 68 -10.35 -13.80 8.93
C GLY A 68 -9.31 -12.82 8.37
N LEU A 69 -8.37 -12.31 9.18
CA LEU A 69 -7.34 -11.39 8.72
C LEU A 69 -6.48 -11.98 7.60
N ALA A 70 -6.17 -13.29 7.67
CA ALA A 70 -5.41 -13.94 6.60
C ALA A 70 -6.20 -14.01 5.29
N ALA A 71 -7.51 -14.29 5.39
CA ALA A 71 -8.40 -14.32 4.24
C ALA A 71 -8.54 -12.92 3.63
N HIS A 72 -8.67 -11.89 4.46
CA HIS A 72 -8.66 -10.49 4.05
C HIS A 72 -7.40 -10.12 3.26
N HIS A 73 -6.21 -10.40 3.80
CA HIS A 73 -4.96 -10.12 3.09
C HIS A 73 -4.88 -10.85 1.75
N CYS A 74 -5.30 -12.13 1.70
CA CYS A 74 -5.27 -12.91 0.47
C CYS A 74 -6.31 -12.41 -0.56
N ALA A 75 -7.52 -12.09 -0.13
CA ALA A 75 -8.58 -11.56 -0.97
C ALA A 75 -8.19 -10.19 -1.57
N ARG A 76 -7.60 -9.30 -0.77
CA ARG A 76 -7.07 -8.00 -1.23
C ARG A 76 -6.06 -8.20 -2.37
N LYS A 77 -5.09 -9.08 -2.16
CA LYS A 77 -4.06 -9.39 -3.16
C LYS A 77 -4.62 -10.07 -4.39
N ALA A 78 -5.58 -10.99 -4.23
CA ALA A 78 -6.22 -11.67 -5.34
C ALA A 78 -7.01 -10.69 -6.22
N TRP A 79 -7.66 -9.71 -5.59
CA TRP A 79 -8.33 -8.63 -6.30
C TRP A 79 -7.34 -7.78 -7.10
N ILE A 80 -6.26 -7.29 -6.46
CA ILE A 80 -5.20 -6.51 -7.14
C ILE A 80 -4.59 -7.31 -8.29
N TRP A 81 -4.23 -8.57 -8.05
CA TRP A 81 -3.68 -9.48 -9.06
C TRP A 81 -4.60 -9.65 -10.27
N THR A 82 -5.91 -9.75 -10.04
CA THR A 82 -6.90 -9.84 -11.11
C THR A 82 -6.98 -8.55 -11.94
N ARG A 83 -6.79 -7.39 -11.31
CA ARG A 83 -6.77 -6.09 -12.01
C ARG A 83 -5.47 -5.84 -12.76
N LEU A 84 -4.34 -6.25 -12.21
CA LEU A 84 -3.04 -6.14 -12.86
C LEU A 84 -2.98 -7.01 -14.12
N ARG A 85 -3.32 -8.31 -14.00
CA ARG A 85 -3.21 -9.23 -15.15
C ARG A 85 -4.05 -8.82 -16.36
N ARG A 86 -5.20 -8.17 -16.15
CA ARG A 86 -6.11 -7.74 -17.22
C ARG A 86 -5.56 -6.57 -18.04
N ARG A 87 -4.66 -5.77 -17.49
CA ARG A 87 -4.20 -4.51 -18.07
C ARG A 87 -2.69 -4.40 -18.23
N ALA A 88 -1.91 -5.30 -17.64
CA ALA A 88 -0.45 -5.23 -17.64
C ALA A 88 0.19 -5.19 -19.04
N VAL A 89 -0.47 -5.75 -20.06
CA VAL A 89 -0.01 -5.64 -21.45
C VAL A 89 -0.13 -4.21 -21.98
N ALA A 90 -1.19 -3.50 -21.62
CA ALA A 90 -1.42 -2.10 -22.02
C ALA A 90 -0.62 -1.12 -21.15
N ASP A 91 -0.44 -1.46 -19.87
CA ASP A 91 0.13 -0.55 -18.89
C ASP A 91 1.63 -0.33 -19.05
N GLY A 92 2.40 -1.12 -19.83
CA GLY A 92 3.82 -0.86 -20.13
C GLY A 92 4.80 -0.96 -18.94
N VAL A 93 4.56 -0.19 -17.88
CA VAL A 93 5.26 -0.14 -16.60
C VAL A 93 4.26 -0.32 -15.44
N VAL A 94 4.60 -1.17 -14.48
CA VAL A 94 3.90 -1.27 -13.19
C VAL A 94 4.85 -0.83 -12.09
N VAL A 95 4.51 0.28 -11.42
CA VAL A 95 5.26 0.82 -10.29
C VAL A 95 4.55 0.42 -9.00
N TRP A 96 5.25 -0.25 -8.09
CA TRP A 96 4.71 -0.67 -6.81
C TRP A 96 5.32 0.14 -5.68
N ALA A 97 4.53 1.00 -5.06
CA ALA A 97 4.93 1.77 -3.88
C ALA A 97 4.78 0.95 -2.61
N GLY A 98 5.82 0.94 -1.76
CA GLY A 98 5.87 0.20 -0.50
C GLY A 98 5.64 -1.29 -0.69
N VAL A 99 6.41 -1.91 -1.59
CA VAL A 99 6.24 -3.32 -1.97
C VAL A 99 6.41 -4.30 -0.79
N GLY A 100 7.18 -3.92 0.24
CA GLY A 100 7.58 -4.81 1.31
C GLY A 100 8.21 -6.09 0.78
N PHE A 101 7.54 -7.21 1.07
CA PHE A 101 7.91 -8.55 0.64
C PHE A 101 6.86 -9.18 -0.29
N ASP A 102 6.09 -8.36 -1.01
CA ASP A 102 5.12 -8.86 -1.98
C ASP A 102 5.82 -9.55 -3.15
N GLY A 103 5.26 -10.67 -3.64
CA GLY A 103 5.73 -11.40 -4.82
C GLY A 103 4.83 -11.25 -6.05
N LEU A 104 3.80 -10.40 -6.02
CA LEU A 104 2.91 -10.17 -7.16
C LEU A 104 3.62 -9.47 -8.33
N GLY A 105 4.61 -8.60 -8.08
CA GLY A 105 5.45 -8.03 -9.14
C GLY A 105 6.20 -9.10 -9.92
N ARG A 106 6.86 -10.01 -9.20
CA ARG A 106 7.52 -11.20 -9.79
C ARG A 106 6.54 -12.12 -10.53
N ALA A 107 5.36 -12.35 -9.95
CA ALA A 107 4.32 -13.13 -10.61
C ALA A 107 3.85 -12.49 -11.91
N LEU A 108 3.80 -11.15 -11.95
CA LEU A 108 3.41 -10.38 -13.13
C LEU A 108 4.45 -10.48 -14.24
N LEU A 109 5.75 -10.38 -13.92
CA LEU A 109 6.81 -10.58 -14.90
C LEU A 109 6.76 -11.97 -15.55
N ARG A 110 6.44 -13.02 -14.78
CA ARG A 110 6.26 -14.37 -15.35
C ARG A 110 5.02 -14.49 -16.22
N HIS A 111 3.97 -13.73 -15.91
CA HIS A 111 2.72 -13.75 -16.66
C HIS A 111 2.79 -12.91 -17.94
N VAL A 112 3.47 -11.76 -17.89
CA VAL A 112 3.63 -10.81 -19.00
C VAL A 112 5.10 -10.36 -19.08
N PRO A 113 5.99 -11.14 -19.72
CA PRO A 113 7.43 -10.85 -19.72
C PRO A 113 7.85 -9.49 -20.31
N ARG A 114 6.97 -8.85 -21.08
CA ARG A 114 7.21 -7.53 -21.70
C ARG A 114 6.91 -6.35 -20.78
N VAL A 115 6.23 -6.56 -19.66
CA VAL A 115 5.93 -5.49 -18.71
C VAL A 115 7.19 -5.15 -17.91
N THR A 116 7.45 -3.87 -17.69
CA THR A 116 8.48 -3.45 -16.73
C THR A 116 7.85 -3.37 -15.35
N VAL A 117 8.45 -4.02 -14.35
CA VAL A 117 8.01 -3.89 -12.94
C VAL A 117 9.07 -3.15 -12.14
N VAL A 118 8.68 -2.02 -11.56
CA VAL A 118 9.50 -1.20 -10.67
C VAL A 118 8.91 -1.30 -9.27
N GLU A 119 9.62 -1.95 -8.36
CA GLU A 119 9.21 -2.05 -6.96
C GLU A 119 9.99 -1.05 -6.12
N THR A 120 9.25 -0.30 -5.31
CA THR A 120 9.82 0.79 -4.50
C THR A 120 9.49 0.61 -3.03
N ASP A 121 10.46 0.90 -2.18
CA ASP A 121 10.32 0.86 -0.72
C ASP A 121 11.47 1.61 -0.06
N HIS A 122 11.44 1.70 1.27
CA HIS A 122 12.54 2.17 2.09
C HIS A 122 13.83 1.37 1.82
N PRO A 123 15.01 2.02 1.77
CA PRO A 123 16.29 1.35 1.50
C PRO A 123 16.55 0.12 2.37
N ASP A 124 16.22 0.19 3.67
CA ASP A 124 16.38 -0.95 4.60
C ASP A 124 15.52 -2.15 4.20
N THR A 125 14.27 -1.92 3.77
CA THR A 125 13.36 -2.98 3.30
C THR A 125 13.93 -3.64 2.05
N LEU A 126 14.38 -2.82 1.08
CA LEU A 126 14.96 -3.33 -0.17
C LEU A 126 16.27 -4.09 0.07
N ARG A 127 17.09 -3.66 1.04
CA ARG A 127 18.29 -4.41 1.43
C ARG A 127 17.93 -5.80 1.96
N LEU A 128 16.93 -5.91 2.85
CA LEU A 128 16.46 -7.20 3.34
C LEU A 128 15.82 -8.04 2.25
N ARG A 129 15.02 -7.43 1.37
CA ARG A 129 14.40 -8.10 0.22
C ARG A 129 15.46 -8.73 -0.67
N ARG A 130 16.51 -7.99 -1.07
CA ARG A 130 17.64 -8.53 -1.85
C ARG A 130 18.33 -9.66 -1.11
N ALA A 131 18.60 -9.50 0.18
CA ALA A 131 19.26 -10.53 0.98
C ALA A 131 18.44 -11.83 1.08
N TRP A 132 17.11 -11.75 1.09
CA TRP A 132 16.23 -12.91 1.30
C TRP A 132 15.72 -13.54 0.01
N LEU A 133 15.54 -12.75 -1.05
CA LEU A 133 14.93 -13.20 -2.30
C LEU A 133 15.94 -13.30 -3.46
N GLY A 134 17.10 -12.67 -3.34
CA GLY A 134 18.07 -12.52 -4.42
C GLY A 134 17.60 -11.54 -5.48
N ASP A 135 18.20 -11.62 -6.67
CA ASP A 135 17.67 -10.97 -7.88
C ASP A 135 16.52 -11.81 -8.44
N ASP A 136 15.37 -11.18 -8.60
CA ASP A 136 14.14 -11.79 -9.09
C ASP A 136 13.59 -11.11 -10.35
N GLY A 137 14.41 -10.29 -11.01
CA GLY A 137 14.12 -9.67 -12.31
C GLY A 137 13.22 -8.43 -12.24
N VAL A 138 12.78 -8.03 -11.04
CA VAL A 138 12.12 -6.73 -10.84
C VAL A 138 13.16 -5.63 -10.65
N THR A 139 12.85 -4.42 -11.10
CA THR A 139 13.70 -3.26 -10.83
C THR A 139 13.40 -2.74 -9.43
N LEU A 140 14.38 -2.79 -8.53
CA LEU A 140 14.26 -2.26 -7.17
C LEU A 140 14.75 -0.81 -7.10
N GLN A 141 13.87 0.11 -6.71
CA GLN A 141 14.20 1.54 -6.60
C GLN A 141 13.89 2.06 -5.20
N ALA A 142 14.91 2.61 -4.53
CA ALA A 142 14.74 3.12 -3.17
C ALA A 142 13.88 4.39 -3.15
N VAL A 143 12.75 4.31 -2.45
CA VAL A 143 11.80 5.42 -2.26
C VAL A 143 11.25 5.37 -0.84
N ALA A 144 11.62 6.35 -0.03
CA ALA A 144 11.04 6.53 1.30
C ALA A 144 9.92 7.58 1.23
N LEU A 145 8.65 7.13 1.26
CA LEU A 145 7.52 8.06 1.30
C LEU A 145 7.41 8.72 2.69
N PRO A 146 7.07 10.02 2.75
CA PRO A 146 6.64 10.89 1.65
C PRO A 146 7.79 11.63 0.91
N HIS A 147 9.05 11.54 1.36
CA HIS A 147 10.16 12.32 0.79
C HIS A 147 10.50 11.94 -0.66
N GLY A 148 10.24 10.70 -1.08
CA GLY A 148 10.56 10.20 -2.42
C GLY A 148 9.44 10.31 -3.47
N ILE A 149 8.42 11.15 -3.27
CA ILE A 149 7.29 11.23 -4.20
C ILE A 149 7.72 11.63 -5.62
N ASP A 150 8.72 12.51 -5.80
CA ASP A 150 9.21 12.88 -7.14
C ASP A 150 9.84 11.68 -7.85
N THR A 151 10.61 10.89 -7.12
CA THR A 151 11.20 9.65 -7.62
C THR A 151 10.13 8.64 -8.02
N LEU A 152 9.06 8.54 -7.21
CA LEU A 152 7.91 7.69 -7.53
C LEU A 152 7.19 8.17 -8.80
N ALA A 153 6.94 9.47 -8.92
CA ALA A 153 6.29 10.06 -10.08
C ALA A 153 7.14 9.86 -11.35
N ALA A 154 8.46 10.07 -11.26
CA ALA A 154 9.41 9.84 -12.35
C ALA A 154 9.37 8.39 -12.85
N ALA A 155 9.22 7.40 -11.95
CA ALA A 155 9.09 5.99 -12.32
C ALA A 155 7.82 5.68 -13.14
N CYS A 156 6.81 6.56 -13.09
CA CYS A 156 5.58 6.45 -13.88
C CYS A 156 5.64 7.19 -15.23
N THR A 157 6.77 7.80 -15.60
CA THR A 157 6.86 8.62 -16.83
C THR A 157 7.33 7.85 -18.06
N GLY A 158 7.06 8.42 -19.25
CA GLY A 158 7.60 7.97 -20.54
C GLY A 158 6.82 6.85 -21.24
N ARG A 159 6.01 6.08 -20.50
CA ARG A 159 5.11 5.06 -21.02
C ARG A 159 3.78 5.13 -20.27
N PRO A 160 2.70 4.50 -20.77
CA PRO A 160 1.59 4.14 -19.90
C PRO A 160 2.13 3.50 -18.62
N ALA A 161 1.47 3.72 -17.49
CA ALA A 161 1.92 3.18 -16.22
C ALA A 161 0.75 2.89 -15.29
N THR A 162 0.89 1.86 -14.46
CA THR A 162 0.03 1.62 -13.31
C THR A 162 0.84 1.79 -12.03
N LEU A 163 0.38 2.67 -11.14
CA LEU A 163 0.91 2.84 -9.80
C LEU A 163 0.06 2.05 -8.78
N VAL A 164 0.71 1.11 -8.09
CA VAL A 164 0.11 0.32 -7.00
C VAL A 164 0.57 0.87 -5.65
N CYS A 165 -0.36 1.18 -4.75
CA CYS A 165 -0.10 1.57 -3.36
C CYS A 165 -0.95 0.71 -2.41
N GLU A 166 -0.62 -0.57 -2.28
CA GLU A 166 -1.31 -1.52 -1.40
C GLU A 166 -0.80 -1.40 0.04
N GLY A 167 -1.66 -1.05 0.99
CA GLY A 167 -1.28 -1.01 2.40
C GLY A 167 -0.34 0.14 2.77
N VAL A 168 -0.16 1.15 1.90
CA VAL A 168 0.83 2.22 2.11
C VAL A 168 0.19 3.53 2.56
N LEU A 169 -0.82 3.99 1.82
CA LEU A 169 -1.32 5.37 1.98
C LEU A 169 -1.89 5.62 3.38
N MET A 170 -2.39 4.58 4.05
CA MET A 170 -2.89 4.65 5.42
C MET A 170 -1.84 5.07 6.46
N TYR A 171 -0.54 4.98 6.15
CA TYR A 171 0.56 5.41 7.02
C TYR A 171 1.07 6.83 6.72
N LEU A 172 0.61 7.46 5.64
CA LEU A 172 1.01 8.81 5.25
C LEU A 172 0.09 9.86 5.87
N ALA A 173 0.57 11.10 6.02
CA ALA A 173 -0.35 12.18 6.39
C ALA A 173 -1.26 12.52 5.21
N ARG A 174 -2.47 13.03 5.48
CA ARG A 174 -3.42 13.42 4.43
C ARG A 174 -2.80 14.38 3.40
N ARG A 175 -1.97 15.33 3.85
CA ARG A 175 -1.29 16.30 2.97
C ARG A 175 -0.37 15.57 1.98
N ASP A 176 0.37 14.58 2.44
CA ASP A 176 1.33 13.85 1.61
C ASP A 176 0.63 13.02 0.54
N VAL A 177 -0.54 12.41 0.88
CA VAL A 177 -1.38 11.70 -0.10
C VAL A 177 -1.91 12.65 -1.17
N VAL A 178 -2.37 13.85 -0.77
CA VAL A 178 -2.85 14.86 -1.71
C VAL A 178 -1.72 15.37 -2.60
N ASP A 179 -0.53 15.62 -2.03
CA ASP A 179 0.63 16.09 -2.78
C ASP A 179 1.14 15.03 -3.76
N MET A 180 1.10 13.75 -3.38
CA MET A 180 1.34 12.63 -4.29
C MET A 180 0.36 12.64 -5.46
N LEU A 181 -0.95 12.72 -5.21
CA LEU A 181 -1.95 12.77 -6.27
C LEU A 181 -1.74 13.97 -7.21
N ARG A 182 -1.40 15.15 -6.67
CA ARG A 182 -1.11 16.35 -7.47
C ARG A 182 0.08 16.13 -8.42
N ARG A 183 1.16 15.53 -7.92
CA ARG A 183 2.35 15.24 -8.73
C ARG A 183 2.08 14.21 -9.83
N LEU A 184 1.26 13.20 -9.54
CA LEU A 184 0.87 12.17 -10.53
C LEU A 184 -0.01 12.74 -11.64
N VAL A 185 -0.93 13.65 -11.32
CA VAL A 185 -1.81 14.31 -12.29
C VAL A 185 -1.07 15.30 -13.17
N ALA A 186 0.03 15.87 -12.66
CA ALA A 186 0.89 16.77 -13.43
C ALA A 186 1.78 16.05 -14.45
N LEU A 187 1.81 14.70 -14.45
CA LEU A 187 2.55 13.94 -15.45
C LEU A 187 1.89 14.06 -16.83
N PRO A 188 2.67 14.06 -17.94
CA PRO A 188 2.11 14.12 -19.30
C PRO A 188 1.10 13.00 -19.59
N ALA A 189 1.31 11.83 -18.98
CA ALA A 189 0.38 10.71 -18.97
C ALA A 189 0.19 10.24 -17.51
N PRO A 190 -0.85 10.71 -16.80
CA PRO A 190 -1.09 10.30 -15.43
C PRO A 190 -1.32 8.78 -15.35
N PRO A 191 -0.69 8.07 -14.39
CA PRO A 191 -0.79 6.62 -14.31
C PRO A 191 -2.18 6.19 -13.86
N ARG A 192 -2.59 4.99 -14.25
CA ARG A 192 -3.67 4.26 -13.58
C ARG A 192 -3.28 4.00 -12.13
N LEU A 193 -4.23 4.15 -11.21
CA LEU A 193 -4.00 4.01 -9.78
C LEU A 193 -4.70 2.76 -9.25
N ILE A 194 -3.98 1.97 -8.45
CA ILE A 194 -4.55 0.90 -7.62
C ILE A 194 -4.04 1.12 -6.20
N PHE A 195 -4.91 1.49 -5.27
CA PHE A 195 -4.46 1.73 -3.89
C PHE A 195 -5.48 1.30 -2.85
N SER A 196 -5.00 0.95 -1.67
CA SER A 196 -5.85 0.65 -0.52
C SER A 196 -5.94 1.82 0.45
N ALA A 197 -7.10 1.92 1.12
CA ALA A 197 -7.39 2.94 2.11
C ALA A 197 -8.31 2.37 3.20
N LEU A 198 -8.36 3.05 4.34
CA LEU A 198 -9.18 2.66 5.49
C LEU A 198 -10.42 3.56 5.58
N ASP A 199 -11.60 2.95 5.70
CA ASP A 199 -12.86 3.64 5.92
C ASP A 199 -12.99 4.12 7.37
N THR A 200 -13.10 5.44 7.53
CA THR A 200 -13.35 6.09 8.82
C THR A 200 -14.58 5.59 9.60
N ARG A 201 -15.62 5.06 8.94
CA ARG A 201 -16.85 4.60 9.60
C ARG A 201 -16.67 3.23 10.23
N GLU A 202 -16.15 2.29 9.45
CA GLU A 202 -16.01 0.88 9.82
C GLU A 202 -14.94 0.66 10.89
N THR A 203 -13.99 1.59 11.00
CA THR A 203 -12.77 1.40 11.77
C THR A 203 -12.81 2.03 13.17
N GLY A 204 -13.89 2.75 13.51
CA GLY A 204 -14.03 3.44 14.80
C GLY A 204 -12.88 4.42 15.12
N GLY A 205 -12.08 4.80 14.11
CA GLY A 205 -10.88 5.63 14.27
C GLY A 205 -9.62 4.91 14.75
N ALA A 206 -9.63 3.58 14.97
CA ALA A 206 -8.53 2.85 15.60
C ALA A 206 -7.65 2.02 14.64
N GLY A 207 -8.11 1.70 13.44
CA GLY A 207 -7.31 0.92 12.47
C GLY A 207 -8.15 0.14 11.49
N LEU A 208 -8.03 -1.19 11.44
CA LEU A 208 -8.97 -2.07 10.75
C LEU A 208 -10.14 -2.40 11.69
N ARG A 209 -11.32 -2.73 11.15
CA ARG A 209 -12.48 -3.16 11.96
C ARG A 209 -12.10 -4.40 12.78
N GLY A 210 -12.50 -4.43 14.05
CA GLY A 210 -12.13 -5.49 14.99
C GLY A 210 -10.72 -5.36 15.60
N HIS A 211 -9.92 -4.36 15.22
CA HIS A 211 -8.65 -4.08 15.90
C HIS A 211 -8.92 -3.40 17.25
N GLY A 212 -8.91 -4.18 18.32
CA GLY A 212 -8.95 -3.66 19.69
C GLY A 212 -7.74 -2.79 20.01
N THR A 213 -7.76 -2.16 21.19
CA THR A 213 -6.69 -1.32 21.75
C THR A 213 -5.32 -2.01 21.72
N MET A 214 -5.26 -3.34 21.79
CA MET A 214 -4.04 -4.13 21.71
C MET A 214 -3.37 -4.08 20.33
N ALA A 215 -4.12 -4.20 19.23
CA ALA A 215 -3.56 -4.14 17.88
C ALA A 215 -3.03 -2.73 17.56
N ARG A 216 -3.74 -1.69 18.02
CA ARG A 216 -3.26 -0.30 17.94
C ARG A 216 -1.96 -0.09 18.73
N ARG A 217 -1.92 -0.52 19.99
CA ARG A 217 -0.69 -0.48 20.81
C ARG A 217 0.46 -1.27 20.18
N TRP A 218 0.17 -2.37 19.51
CA TRP A 218 1.16 -3.16 18.78
C TRP A 218 1.72 -2.38 17.58
N LEU A 219 0.86 -1.78 16.75
CA LEU A 219 1.27 -0.94 15.62
C LEU A 219 2.06 0.29 16.07
N ASP A 220 1.59 0.97 17.13
CA ASP A 220 2.29 2.12 17.73
C ASP A 220 3.70 1.71 18.20
N ARG A 221 3.82 0.56 18.86
CA ARG A 221 5.12 0.02 19.33
C ARG A 221 6.06 -0.37 18.18
N HIS A 222 5.53 -0.75 17.03
CA HIS A 222 6.31 -1.08 15.83
C HIS A 222 6.53 0.14 14.91
N GLY A 223 5.98 1.30 15.27
CA GLY A 223 6.15 2.56 14.54
C GLY A 223 5.37 2.61 13.22
N GLU A 224 4.22 1.95 13.16
CA GLU A 224 3.32 1.89 11.98
C GLU A 224 1.90 2.40 12.33
N PRO A 225 1.71 3.62 12.91
CA PRO A 225 0.38 4.12 13.22
C PRO A 225 -0.38 4.52 11.95
N PHE A 226 -1.67 4.19 11.88
CA PHE A 226 -2.54 4.66 10.79
C PHE A 226 -2.79 6.17 10.89
N ARG A 227 -2.28 6.91 9.91
CA ARG A 227 -2.32 8.39 9.83
C ARG A 227 -3.36 8.92 8.86
N TRP A 228 -3.74 8.14 7.85
CA TRP A 228 -4.74 8.55 6.88
C TRP A 228 -5.85 7.51 6.73
N ARG A 229 -7.08 8.04 6.70
CA ARG A 229 -8.33 7.31 6.56
C ARG A 229 -9.31 8.21 5.82
N ALA A 230 -10.16 7.64 4.99
CA ALA A 230 -11.18 8.39 4.28
C ALA A 230 -12.35 7.48 3.93
N ARG A 231 -13.57 8.03 3.85
CA ARG A 231 -14.70 7.28 3.29
C ARG A 231 -14.47 7.06 1.79
N PRO A 232 -14.89 5.92 1.22
CA PRO A 232 -14.79 5.67 -0.22
C PRO A 232 -15.35 6.82 -1.06
N ALA A 233 -16.54 7.34 -0.72
CA ALA A 233 -17.15 8.47 -1.40
C ALA A 233 -16.32 9.77 -1.35
N SER A 234 -15.58 10.00 -0.26
CA SER A 234 -14.69 11.17 -0.16
C SER A 234 -13.45 11.01 -1.02
N VAL A 235 -12.90 9.79 -1.11
CA VAL A 235 -11.78 9.50 -2.01
C VAL A 235 -12.21 9.60 -3.47
N GLN A 236 -13.36 9.03 -3.83
CA GLN A 236 -13.95 9.13 -5.18
C GLN A 236 -14.13 10.60 -5.60
N ARG A 237 -14.69 11.45 -4.74
CA ARG A 237 -14.80 12.89 -5.01
C ARG A 237 -13.45 13.59 -5.17
N CYS A 238 -12.45 13.19 -4.37
CA CYS A 238 -11.10 13.74 -4.49
C CYS A 238 -10.48 13.39 -5.85
N LEU A 239 -10.59 12.12 -6.26
CA LEU A 239 -10.11 11.62 -7.54
C LEU A 239 -10.81 12.31 -8.71
N ALA A 240 -12.14 12.44 -8.66
CA ALA A 240 -12.92 13.09 -9.70
C ALA A 240 -12.48 14.55 -9.96
N ARG A 241 -12.14 15.29 -8.89
CA ARG A 241 -11.64 16.67 -9.00
C ARG A 241 -10.28 16.78 -9.67
N THR A 242 -9.54 15.68 -9.74
CA THR A 242 -8.20 15.63 -10.33
C THR A 242 -8.19 14.81 -11.63
N GLY A 243 -9.34 14.70 -12.31
CA GLY A 243 -9.45 14.00 -13.59
C GLY A 243 -9.47 12.47 -13.53
N TYR A 244 -9.40 11.88 -12.33
CA TYR A 244 -9.49 10.44 -12.14
C TYR A 244 -10.94 9.96 -12.02
N ARG A 245 -11.25 8.86 -12.72
CA ARG A 245 -12.51 8.13 -12.57
C ARG A 245 -12.24 6.79 -11.92
N VAL A 246 -12.99 6.47 -10.86
CA VAL A 246 -12.96 5.14 -10.26
C VAL A 246 -13.62 4.14 -11.20
N THR A 247 -12.89 3.09 -11.57
CA THR A 247 -13.35 2.04 -12.50
C THR A 247 -13.70 0.75 -11.77
N ALA A 248 -13.15 0.53 -10.58
CA ALA A 248 -13.55 -0.56 -9.70
C ALA A 248 -13.21 -0.28 -8.24
N GLN A 249 -13.91 -0.98 -7.34
CA GLN A 249 -13.65 -0.95 -5.90
C GLN A 249 -13.83 -2.35 -5.31
N TRP A 250 -12.98 -2.71 -4.36
CA TRP A 250 -13.17 -3.84 -3.45
C TRP A 250 -13.51 -3.31 -2.06
N ASP A 251 -14.51 -3.89 -1.41
CA ASP A 251 -15.08 -3.43 -0.14
C ASP A 251 -14.34 -3.91 1.12
N GLY A 252 -13.27 -4.70 0.93
CA GLY A 252 -12.43 -5.21 2.01
C GLY A 252 -13.08 -6.21 2.94
N CYS A 253 -14.13 -6.90 2.49
CA CYS A 253 -14.73 -8.03 3.21
C CYS A 253 -15.07 -7.72 4.68
N GLY A 254 -15.48 -6.49 4.99
CA GLY A 254 -15.86 -6.07 6.33
C GLY A 254 -14.72 -5.69 7.27
N PHE A 255 -13.47 -5.65 6.82
CA PHE A 255 -12.32 -5.21 7.64
C PHE A 255 -12.15 -3.69 7.71
N GLY A 256 -13.01 -2.92 7.04
CA GLY A 256 -12.91 -1.46 6.99
C GLY A 256 -11.71 -0.94 6.19
N GLU A 257 -10.95 -1.82 5.52
CA GLU A 257 -10.10 -1.44 4.39
C GLU A 257 -10.92 -1.52 3.11
N TYR A 258 -10.52 -0.82 2.06
CA TYR A 258 -11.05 -1.00 0.71
C TYR A 258 -9.93 -0.73 -0.29
N VAL A 259 -10.07 -1.24 -1.51
CA VAL A 259 -9.13 -0.97 -2.61
C VAL A 259 -9.87 -0.27 -3.74
N ILE A 260 -9.27 0.77 -4.30
CA ILE A 260 -9.79 1.50 -5.46
C ILE A 260 -8.87 1.25 -6.65
N GLU A 261 -9.49 1.02 -7.80
CA GLU A 261 -8.88 1.17 -9.12
C GLU A 261 -9.41 2.45 -9.76
N ALA A 262 -8.53 3.33 -10.24
CA ALA A 262 -8.90 4.57 -10.89
C ALA A 262 -8.05 4.83 -12.14
N GLU A 263 -8.67 5.35 -13.19
CA GLU A 263 -8.04 5.71 -14.46
C GLU A 263 -8.21 7.21 -14.71
N HIS A 264 -7.19 7.86 -15.25
CA HIS A 264 -7.29 9.28 -15.61
C HIS A 264 -8.06 9.43 -16.93
N ALA A 265 -9.08 10.27 -16.94
CA ALA A 265 -9.96 10.46 -18.09
C ALA A 265 -9.34 11.44 -19.11
N GLY A 266 -8.23 11.06 -19.77
CA GLY A 266 -7.60 11.89 -20.83
C GLY A 266 -7.14 13.27 -20.34
N PRO A 267 -6.61 14.16 -21.20
CA PRO A 267 -6.03 15.41 -20.71
C PRO A 267 -7.11 16.27 -20.04
N PRO A 268 -6.82 16.90 -18.89
CA PRO A 268 -7.69 17.95 -18.40
C PRO A 268 -7.72 19.07 -19.45
N MET A 269 -8.91 19.54 -19.83
CA MET A 269 -9.05 20.94 -20.27
C MET A 269 -8.33 21.82 -19.23
N PRO A 270 -7.64 22.90 -19.63
CA PRO A 270 -7.03 23.83 -18.69
C PRO A 270 -8.14 24.55 -17.90
N ALA A 271 -8.70 23.88 -16.89
CA ALA A 271 -9.49 24.51 -15.86
C ALA A 271 -8.47 25.10 -14.90
N ALA A 272 -8.32 26.41 -14.97
CA ALA A 272 -7.70 27.19 -13.92
C ALA A 272 -8.23 26.69 -12.58
N ILE A 273 -7.36 26.15 -11.74
CA ILE A 273 -7.69 25.88 -10.35
C ILE A 273 -7.75 27.24 -9.64
N THR A 274 -8.80 27.99 -9.90
CA THR A 274 -9.24 29.14 -9.10
C THR A 274 -10.37 28.65 -8.21
N GLY A 275 -10.10 28.52 -6.90
CA GLY A 275 -11.13 28.07 -5.94
C GLY A 275 -10.66 27.41 -4.66
N LEU A 276 -9.35 27.40 -4.35
CA LEU A 276 -8.92 27.19 -2.96
C LEU A 276 -8.94 28.55 -2.25
N PRO A 277 -9.70 28.72 -1.15
CA PRO A 277 -9.60 29.94 -0.36
C PRO A 277 -8.15 30.07 0.12
N ALA A 278 -7.55 31.23 -0.14
CA ALA A 278 -6.24 31.57 0.39
C ALA A 278 -6.25 31.32 1.90
N PRO A 279 -5.17 30.75 2.47
CA PRO A 279 -5.07 30.63 3.92
C PRO A 279 -5.24 32.02 4.52
N LYS A 280 -6.25 32.19 5.38
CA LYS A 280 -6.42 33.41 6.17
C LYS A 280 -5.06 33.68 6.85
N PRO A 281 -4.48 34.88 6.71
CA PRO A 281 -3.22 35.20 7.37
C PRO A 281 -3.39 34.91 8.86
N ALA A 282 -2.44 34.15 9.41
CA ALA A 282 -2.40 33.89 10.83
C ALA A 282 -2.41 35.23 11.56
N ARG A 283 -3.41 35.46 12.42
CA ARG A 283 -3.36 36.56 13.38
C ARG A 283 -2.13 36.32 14.23
N VAL A 284 -1.11 37.15 14.03
CA VAL A 284 0.02 37.27 14.95
C VAL A 284 -0.59 37.65 16.29
N ALA A 285 -0.50 36.75 17.28
CA ALA A 285 -0.81 37.07 18.64
C ALA A 285 0.16 38.18 19.08
N SER A 286 -0.39 39.36 19.38
CA SER A 286 0.37 40.44 19.99
C SER A 286 0.94 39.97 21.32
N VAL A 287 2.28 39.93 21.39
CA VAL A 287 3.02 39.72 22.63
C VAL A 287 2.70 40.91 23.57
N PRO A 288 2.22 40.69 24.80
CA PRO A 288 2.03 41.78 25.75
C PRO A 288 3.38 42.38 26.13
N ARG A 289 3.49 43.70 26.04
CA ARG A 289 4.66 44.45 26.52
C ARG A 289 4.79 44.28 28.04
N PRO A 290 6.02 44.14 28.57
CA PRO A 290 6.24 44.18 30.00
C PRO A 290 5.88 45.56 30.55
N GLN A 291 5.09 45.59 31.63
CA GLN A 291 4.88 46.80 32.41
C GLN A 291 6.16 47.07 33.21
N ALA A 292 6.60 48.33 33.15
CA ALA A 292 7.66 48.88 34.00
C ALA A 292 7.11 49.15 35.41
#